data_AF-M6S2N8-F1
#
_entry.id   AF-M6S2N8-F1
#
_cell.length_a   1.000
_cell.length_b   1.000
_cell.length_c   1.000
_cell.angle_alpha   90.00
_cell.angle_beta   90.00
_cell.angle_gamma   90.00
#
_symmetry.space_group_name_H-M   'P 1'
#
loop_
_entity.id
_entity.type
_entity.pdbx_description
1 polymer ?
#
loop_
_entity_poly.entity_id
_entity_poly.type
_entity_poly.pdbx_seq_one_letter_code
_entity_poly.pdbx_strand_id
1 'polypeptide(L)'
;MKYEEMKYDIEKFFDYSLDMLCIARLDGYIFRINPSFQKAFGWKSEDLLAFGSYTFLHPDDVEPTYQVVEKLKKVHLSYLFKIVIVVPMENTKTFLGRPFPIYVLN
;
A
#
# COMPACT_ATOMS: atom_id res chain seq x y z
N MET A 1 -14.71 1.06 26.25
CA MET A 1 -15.82 0.55 25.42
C MET A 1 -15.79 1.18 24.03
N LYS A 2 -16.09 2.49 23.88
CA LYS A 2 -16.09 3.19 22.58
C LYS A 2 -14.79 3.12 21.74
N TYR A 3 -13.62 3.10 22.39
CA TYR A 3 -12.32 2.95 21.70
C TYR A 3 -12.11 1.56 21.10
N GLU A 4 -12.45 0.51 21.84
CA GLU A 4 -12.31 -0.88 21.37
C GLU A 4 -13.29 -1.19 20.24
N GLU A 5 -14.51 -0.66 20.31
CA GLU A 5 -15.49 -0.75 19.23
C GLU A 5 -14.99 -0.05 17.96
N MET A 6 -14.46 1.18 18.09
CA MET A 6 -13.89 1.91 16.95
C MET A 6 -12.69 1.18 16.34
N LYS A 7 -11.79 0.64 17.17
CA LYS A 7 -10.65 -0.15 16.70
C LYS A 7 -11.10 -1.40 15.93
N TYR A 8 -12.08 -2.12 16.47
CA TYR A 8 -12.65 -3.31 15.86
C TYR A 8 -13.29 -3.01 14.49
N ASP A 9 -14.03 -1.90 14.38
CA ASP A 9 -14.63 -1.48 13.11
C ASP A 9 -13.56 -1.14 12.05
N ILE A 10 -12.46 -0.50 12.44
CA ILE A 10 -11.33 -0.20 11.55
C ILE A 10 -10.64 -1.50 11.09
N GLU A 11 -10.40 -2.44 12.00
CA GLU A 11 -9.79 -3.73 11.66
C GLU A 11 -10.66 -4.50 10.66
N LYS A 12 -11.97 -4.57 10.91
CA LYS A 12 -12.93 -5.18 9.97
C LYS A 12 -12.96 -4.48 8.63
N PHE A 13 -13.00 -3.15 8.61
CA PHE A 13 -12.98 -2.40 7.37
C PHE A 13 -11.74 -2.76 6.56
N PHE A 14 -10.57 -2.80 7.20
CA PHE A 14 -9.33 -3.14 6.53
C PHE A 14 -9.36 -4.57 5.95
N ASP A 15 -9.77 -5.55 6.75
CA ASP A 15 -9.74 -6.97 6.37
C ASP A 15 -10.81 -7.38 5.35
N TYR A 16 -11.97 -6.72 5.37
CA TYR A 16 -13.10 -7.06 4.50
C TYR A 16 -13.32 -6.07 3.34
N SER A 17 -12.54 -5.00 3.23
CA SER A 17 -12.62 -4.11 2.08
C SER A 17 -12.30 -4.86 0.78
N LEU A 18 -13.10 -4.59 -0.25
CA LEU A 18 -12.85 -5.07 -1.61
C LEU A 18 -11.74 -4.27 -2.29
N ASP A 19 -11.48 -3.05 -1.82
CA ASP A 19 -10.35 -2.25 -2.32
C ASP A 19 -9.02 -2.83 -1.82
N MET A 20 -7.98 -2.69 -2.64
CA MET A 20 -6.63 -3.09 -2.25
C MET A 20 -6.08 -2.06 -1.27
N LEU A 21 -5.85 -2.48 -0.03
CA LEU A 21 -5.33 -1.60 1.02
C LEU A 21 -3.91 -2.02 1.41
N CYS A 22 -3.03 -1.03 1.56
CA CYS A 22 -1.66 -1.19 1.99
C CYS A 22 -1.29 -0.06 2.95
N ILE A 23 -0.69 -0.42 4.09
CA ILE A 23 -0.06 0.50 5.02
C ILE A 23 1.43 0.29 4.91
N ALA A 24 2.16 1.36 4.59
CA ALA A 24 3.61 1.33 4.43
C ALA A 24 4.25 2.56 5.08
N ARG A 25 5.50 2.41 5.48
CA ARG A 25 6.36 3.53 5.85
C ARG A 25 6.73 4.35 4.61
N LEU A 26 7.14 5.59 4.85
CA LEU A 26 7.59 6.51 3.81
C LEU A 26 8.95 6.13 3.19
N ASP A 27 9.60 5.07 3.68
CA ASP A 27 10.78 4.44 3.07
C ASP A 27 10.43 3.23 2.21
N GLY A 28 9.13 2.94 2.02
CA GLY A 28 8.64 1.83 1.20
C GLY A 28 8.49 0.51 1.95
N TYR A 29 8.84 0.43 3.23
CA TYR A 29 8.61 -0.80 4.00
C TYR A 29 7.12 -1.00 4.27
N ILE A 30 6.57 -2.13 3.84
CA ILE A 30 5.15 -2.47 4.03
C ILE A 30 4.95 -2.94 5.47
N PHE A 31 3.97 -2.37 6.16
CA PHE A 31 3.53 -2.84 7.48
C PHE A 31 2.40 -3.85 7.39
N ARG A 32 1.44 -3.62 6.48
CA ARG A 32 0.24 -4.45 6.37
C ARG A 32 -0.38 -4.29 4.99
N ILE A 33 -0.93 -5.39 4.49
CA ILE A 33 -1.82 -5.44 3.31
C ILE A 33 -3.09 -6.18 3.69
N ASN A 34 -4.19 -5.92 2.99
CA ASN A 34 -5.43 -6.66 3.19
C ASN A 34 -5.55 -7.88 2.24
N PRO A 35 -6.51 -8.79 2.48
CA PRO A 35 -6.72 -9.97 1.62
C PRO A 35 -7.00 -9.63 0.15
N SER A 36 -7.66 -8.51 -0.14
CA SER A 36 -7.90 -8.08 -1.52
C SER A 36 -6.59 -7.79 -2.26
N PHE A 37 -5.65 -7.11 -1.62
CA PHE A 37 -4.31 -6.86 -2.16
C PHE A 37 -3.57 -8.18 -2.47
N GLN A 38 -3.59 -9.14 -1.53
CA GLN A 38 -2.95 -10.45 -1.73
C GLN A 38 -3.56 -11.21 -2.91
N LYS A 39 -4.89 -11.24 -3.00
CA LYS A 39 -5.60 -11.93 -4.08
C LYS A 39 -5.30 -11.30 -5.45
N ALA A 40 -5.17 -9.98 -5.52
CA ALA A 40 -4.91 -9.28 -6.77
C ALA A 40 -3.50 -9.53 -7.31
N PHE A 41 -2.49 -9.60 -6.45
CA PHE A 41 -1.08 -9.71 -6.87
C PHE A 41 -0.44 -11.08 -6.58
N GLY A 42 -1.17 -12.05 -6.01
CA GLY A 42 -0.68 -13.42 -5.81
C GLY A 42 0.49 -13.58 -4.81
N TRP A 43 0.96 -12.49 -4.19
CA TRP A 43 2.01 -12.52 -3.18
C TRP A 43 1.47 -12.95 -1.82
N LYS A 44 2.27 -13.71 -1.06
CA LYS A 44 2.01 -13.91 0.36
C LYS A 44 2.39 -12.65 1.13
N SER A 45 1.69 -12.38 2.23
CA SER A 45 2.01 -11.25 3.10
C SER A 45 3.46 -11.31 3.58
N GLU A 46 3.96 -12.51 3.91
CA GLU A 46 5.35 -12.69 4.36
C GLU A 46 6.38 -12.16 3.35
N ASP A 47 6.16 -12.39 2.06
CA ASP A 47 7.09 -11.96 1.01
C ASP A 47 7.08 -10.43 0.86
N LEU A 48 5.89 -9.83 0.84
CA LEU A 48 5.73 -8.37 0.71
C LEU A 48 6.31 -7.61 1.91
N LEU A 49 6.18 -8.16 3.12
CA LEU A 49 6.71 -7.57 4.34
C LEU A 49 8.23 -7.68 4.43
N ALA A 50 8.85 -8.69 3.81
CA ALA A 50 10.29 -8.92 3.87
C ALA A 50 11.11 -8.00 2.93
N PHE A 51 10.58 -7.69 1.73
CA PHE A 51 11.35 -7.02 0.68
C PHE A 51 10.97 -5.55 0.41
N GLY A 52 9.87 -5.06 1.01
CA GLY A 52 9.38 -3.69 0.81
C GLY A 52 8.75 -3.47 -0.58
N SER A 53 7.98 -2.38 -0.72
CA SER A 53 7.12 -2.15 -1.90
C SER A 53 7.89 -1.96 -3.21
N TYR A 54 9.06 -1.31 -3.17
CA TYR A 54 9.84 -0.99 -4.37
C TYR A 54 10.36 -2.23 -5.11
N THR A 55 10.57 -3.34 -4.40
CA THR A 55 11.04 -4.60 -4.99
C THR A 55 10.04 -5.20 -6.00
N PHE A 56 8.77 -4.82 -5.87
CA PHE A 56 7.69 -5.38 -6.70
C PHE A 56 7.21 -4.40 -7.77
N LEU A 57 7.75 -3.19 -7.83
CA LEU A 57 7.41 -2.24 -8.88
C LEU A 57 8.11 -2.60 -10.18
N HIS A 58 7.45 -2.31 -11.30
CA HIS A 58 8.15 -2.26 -12.57
C HIS A 58 9.28 -1.21 -12.49
N PRO A 59 10.47 -1.43 -13.08
CA PRO A 59 11.60 -0.49 -13.00
C PRO A 59 11.22 0.95 -13.38
N ASP A 60 10.37 1.11 -14.40
CA ASP A 60 9.90 2.42 -14.87
C ASP A 60 9.00 3.15 -13.86
N ASP A 61 8.41 2.43 -12.90
CA ASP A 61 7.50 2.99 -11.88
C ASP A 61 8.18 3.25 -10.52
N VAL A 62 9.44 2.83 -10.33
CA VAL A 62 10.19 3.06 -9.08
C VAL A 62 10.37 4.55 -8.79
N GLU A 63 10.97 5.28 -9.73
CA GLU A 63 11.25 6.72 -9.57
C GLU A 63 9.95 7.56 -9.50
N PRO A 64 8.93 7.36 -10.36
CA PRO A 64 7.64 8.04 -10.20
C PRO A 64 6.99 7.80 -8.84
N THR A 65 7.04 6.58 -8.31
CA THR A 65 6.47 6.25 -7.00
C THR A 65 7.23 6.97 -5.88
N TYR A 66 8.56 7.00 -5.94
CA TYR A 66 9.38 7.73 -4.98
C TYR A 66 9.03 9.24 -4.97
N GLN A 67 8.86 9.86 -6.14
CA GLN A 67 8.47 11.27 -6.25
C GLN A 67 7.09 11.55 -5.65
N VAL A 68 6.14 10.62 -5.72
CA VAL A 68 4.85 10.73 -5.03
C VAL A 68 5.08 10.78 -3.53
N VAL A 69 5.86 9.85 -2.98
CA VAL A 69 6.16 9.78 -1.55
C VAL A 69 6.88 11.04 -1.06
N GLU A 70 7.85 11.55 -1.81
CA GLU A 70 8.55 12.80 -1.50
C GLU A 70 7.61 14.02 -1.52
N LYS A 71 6.64 14.07 -2.43
CA LYS A 71 5.62 15.12 -2.41
C LYS A 71 4.70 14.98 -1.21
N LEU A 72 4.28 13.77 -0.83
CA LEU A 72 3.45 13.54 0.37
C LEU A 72 4.15 14.07 1.62
N LYS A 73 5.46 13.81 1.77
CA LYS A 73 6.27 14.32 2.89
C LYS A 73 6.23 15.84 3.00
N LYS A 74 6.27 16.55 1.86
CA LYS A 74 6.40 18.01 1.82
C LYS A 74 5.06 18.73 1.91
N VAL A 75 4.11 18.34 1.06
CA VAL A 75 2.88 19.11 0.83
C VAL A 75 1.60 18.39 1.27
N HIS A 76 1.71 17.16 1.80
CA HIS A 76 0.59 16.38 2.36
C HIS A 76 -0.55 16.15 1.34
N LEU A 77 -0.26 16.32 0.05
CA LEU A 77 -1.24 16.27 -1.02
C LEU A 77 -1.26 14.88 -1.67
N SER A 78 -2.40 14.19 -1.59
CA SER A 78 -2.61 12.92 -2.30
C SER A 78 -3.18 13.15 -3.70
N TYR A 79 -2.67 12.40 -4.67
CA TYR A 79 -3.21 12.33 -6.02
C TYR A 79 -3.28 10.88 -6.49
N LEU A 80 -4.18 10.63 -7.43
CA LEU A 80 -4.31 9.33 -8.09
C LEU A 80 -3.16 9.18 -9.08
N PHE A 81 -2.45 8.05 -9.03
CA PHE A 81 -1.43 7.74 -10.01
C PHE A 81 -1.47 6.26 -10.40
N LYS A 82 -1.05 5.99 -11.64
CA LYS A 82 -0.95 4.65 -12.18
C LYS A 82 0.34 4.01 -11.68
N ILE A 83 0.25 2.76 -11.24
CA ILE A 83 1.38 1.96 -10.79
C ILE A 83 1.32 0.62 -11.53
N VAL A 84 2.46 0.16 -12.03
CA VAL A 84 2.63 -1.20 -12.51
C VAL A 84 3.43 -2.01 -11.49
N ILE A 85 2.85 -3.11 -11.03
CA ILE A 85 3.51 -4.09 -10.16
C ILE A 85 3.84 -5.34 -10.97
N VAL A 86 5.03 -5.87 -10.73
CA VAL A 86 5.47 -7.19 -11.17
C VAL A 86 4.85 -8.23 -10.24
N VAL A 87 4.22 -9.24 -10.83
CA VAL A 87 3.41 -10.25 -10.14
C VAL A 87 4.09 -11.61 -10.32
N PRO A 88 4.10 -12.52 -9.33
CA PRO A 88 4.62 -13.86 -9.54
C PRO A 88 3.75 -14.58 -10.58
N MET A 89 4.37 -15.29 -11.53
CA MET A 89 3.68 -16.07 -12.59
C MET A 89 2.95 -15.25 -13.67
N GLU A 90 2.89 -13.91 -13.59
CA GLU A 90 2.38 -13.01 -14.64
C GLU A 90 3.44 -11.93 -14.96
N ASN A 91 3.44 -11.35 -16.18
CA ASN A 91 4.45 -10.34 -16.51
C ASN A 91 4.29 -9.05 -15.67
N THR A 92 3.09 -8.48 -15.63
CA THR A 92 2.80 -7.22 -14.90
C THR A 92 1.30 -7.04 -14.67
N LYS A 93 0.90 -6.41 -13.56
CA LYS A 93 -0.46 -5.87 -13.36
C LYS A 93 -0.42 -4.36 -13.13
N THR A 94 -1.39 -3.67 -13.72
CA THR A 94 -1.58 -2.21 -13.57
C THR A 94 -2.73 -1.93 -12.62
N PHE A 95 -2.56 -0.96 -11.73
CA PHE A 95 -3.64 -0.41 -10.93
C PHE A 95 -3.47 1.10 -10.69
N LEU A 96 -4.51 1.73 -10.16
CA LEU A 96 -4.47 3.12 -9.74
C LEU A 96 -4.33 3.16 -8.21
N GLY A 97 -3.27 3.83 -7.73
CA GLY A 97 -3.01 4.04 -6.31
C GLY A 97 -3.34 5.45 -5.87
N ARG A 98 -3.82 5.60 -4.63
CA ARG A 98 -3.94 6.89 -3.96
C ARG A 98 -3.45 6.81 -2.51
N PRO A 99 -2.21 7.25 -2.24
CA PRO A 99 -1.63 7.19 -0.91
C PRO A 99 -2.13 8.35 -0.05
N PHE A 100 -2.38 8.07 1.23
CA PHE A 100 -2.72 9.09 2.22
C PHE A 100 -1.75 8.98 3.39
N PRO A 101 -1.18 10.09 3.87
CA PRO A 101 -0.33 10.05 5.05
C PRO A 101 -1.16 9.80 6.30
N ILE A 102 -0.71 8.88 7.15
CA ILE A 102 -1.32 8.60 8.45
C ILE A 102 -0.43 9.24 9.51
N TYR A 103 -0.98 10.18 10.27
CA TYR A 103 -0.28 10.85 11.38
C TYR A 103 -0.62 10.14 12.68
N VAL A 104 0.41 9.71 13.40
CA VAL A 104 0.26 9.26 14.78
C VAL A 104 0.45 10.49 15.67
N LEU A 105 -0.60 10.85 16.40
CA LEU A 105 -0.50 11.88 17.44
C LEU A 105 0.24 11.24 18.63
N ASN A 106 1.39 11.80 18.98
CA ASN A 106 2.12 11.46 20.20
C ASN A 106 1.50 12.15 21.41
#